data_AF-A0A3D2MGG6-F1
#
_entry.id   AF-A0A3D2MGG6-F1
#
_cell.length_a   1.000
_cell.length_b   1.000
_cell.length_c   1.000
_cell.angle_alpha   90.00
_cell.angle_beta   90.00
_cell.angle_gamma   90.00
#
_symmetry.space_group_name_H-M   'P 1'
#
loop_
_entity.id
_entity.type
_entity.pdbx_description
1 polymer ?
#
loop_
_entity_poly.entity_id
_entity_poly.type
_entity_poly.pdbx_seq_one_letter_code
_entity_poly.pdbx_strand_id
1 'polypeptide(L)'
;MKQKQLKRKTIIVTLVFLAVGGILFKSIFTTSMQIYEKKKEQKEYTVKLEKLKDKEDELNNTVTKLQDPDYVARYAREKYLYSKDGEIIIRIPD
;
A
#
# COMPACT_ATOMS: atom_id res chain seq x y z
N MET A 1 5.86 -62.98 26.57
CA MET A 1 6.80 -62.11 25.81
C MET A 1 6.18 -61.36 24.62
N LYS A 2 5.40 -62.02 23.74
CA LYS A 2 4.79 -61.40 22.54
C LYS A 2 3.94 -60.14 22.82
N GLN A 3 3.10 -60.16 23.86
CA GLN A 3 2.26 -59.01 24.26
C GLN A 3 3.08 -57.75 24.63
N LYS A 4 4.24 -57.91 25.27
CA LYS A 4 5.12 -56.81 25.70
C LYS A 4 5.84 -56.17 24.49
N GLN A 5 6.17 -56.98 23.49
CA GLN A 5 6.76 -56.53 22.22
C GLN A 5 5.75 -55.79 21.34
N LEU A 6 4.48 -56.25 21.32
CA LEU A 6 3.42 -55.58 20.59
C LEU A 6 3.14 -54.18 21.16
N LYS A 7 2.98 -54.06 22.49
CA LYS A 7 2.80 -52.76 23.17
C LYS A 7 3.96 -51.78 22.92
N ARG A 8 5.21 -52.26 22.89
CA ARG A 8 6.37 -51.43 22.54
C ARG A 8 6.29 -50.91 21.10
N LYS A 9 5.89 -51.75 20.15
CA LYS A 9 5.71 -51.33 18.75
C LYS A 9 4.61 -50.29 18.62
N THR A 10 3.47 -50.44 19.32
CA THR A 10 2.38 -49.45 19.28
C THR A 10 2.82 -48.10 19.82
N ILE A 11 3.54 -48.07 20.94
CA ILE A 11 4.06 -46.82 21.54
C ILE A 11 5.01 -46.08 20.59
N ILE A 12 5.90 -46.80 19.90
CA ILE A 12 6.82 -46.20 18.93
C ILE A 12 6.04 -45.59 17.76
N VAL A 13 5.03 -46.30 17.25
CA VAL A 13 4.19 -45.80 16.15
C VAL A 13 3.42 -44.55 16.56
N THR A 14 2.81 -44.50 17.75
CA THR A 14 2.14 -43.28 18.23
C THR A 14 3.10 -42.12 18.43
N LEU A 15 4.32 -42.38 18.88
CA LEU A 15 5.33 -41.35 19.08
C LEU A 15 5.81 -40.75 17.74
N VAL A 16 5.97 -41.58 16.71
CA VAL A 16 6.26 -41.13 15.34
C VAL A 16 5.10 -40.32 14.77
N PHE A 17 3.86 -40.76 14.96
CA PHE A 17 2.68 -40.01 14.53
C PHE A 17 2.58 -38.64 15.21
N LEU A 18 2.87 -38.57 16.53
CA LEU A 18 2.92 -37.31 17.27
C LEU A 18 4.03 -36.38 16.77
N ALA A 19 5.20 -36.93 16.46
CA ALA A 19 6.31 -36.15 15.92
C ALA A 19 5.96 -35.54 14.54
N VAL A 20 5.41 -36.35 13.64
CA VAL A 20 4.96 -35.89 12.32
C VAL A 20 3.83 -34.86 12.46
N GLY A 21 2.85 -35.13 13.32
CA GLY A 21 1.76 -34.21 13.62
C GLY A 21 2.25 -32.87 14.16
N GLY A 22 3.24 -32.88 15.06
CA GLY A 22 3.84 -31.67 15.61
C GLY A 22 4.56 -30.81 14.54
N ILE A 23 5.27 -31.44 13.62
CA ILE A 23 5.93 -30.73 12.50
C ILE A 23 4.90 -30.06 11.60
N LEU A 24 3.83 -30.78 11.23
CA LEU A 24 2.76 -30.24 10.40
C LEU A 24 2.03 -29.09 11.11
N PHE A 25 1.75 -29.23 12.40
CA PHE A 25 1.08 -28.20 13.19
C PHE A 25 1.90 -26.91 13.25
N LYS A 26 3.22 -27.02 13.46
CA LYS A 26 4.14 -25.88 13.40
C LYS A 26 4.11 -25.19 12.03
N SER A 27 4.11 -25.97 10.96
CA SER A 27 4.08 -25.43 9.59
C SER A 27 2.78 -24.67 9.30
N ILE A 28 1.63 -25.20 9.72
CA ILE A 28 0.33 -24.54 9.55
C ILE A 28 0.28 -23.24 10.35
N PHE A 29 0.74 -23.26 11.60
CA PHE A 29 0.70 -22.08 12.47
C PHE A 29 1.59 -20.94 11.93
N THR A 30 2.82 -21.25 11.55
CA THR A 30 3.77 -20.27 10.98
C THR A 30 3.27 -19.70 9.65
N THR A 31 2.75 -20.56 8.77
CA THR A 31 2.21 -20.14 7.47
C THR A 31 0.97 -19.26 7.66
N SER A 32 0.09 -19.59 8.60
CA SER A 32 -1.11 -18.79 8.91
C SER A 32 -0.75 -17.39 9.40
N MET A 33 0.25 -17.29 10.27
CA MET A 33 0.73 -16.00 10.77
C MET A 33 1.35 -15.14 9.67
N GLN A 34 2.19 -15.73 8.81
CA GLN A 34 2.77 -15.04 7.66
C GLN A 34 1.71 -14.57 6.66
N ILE A 35 0.67 -15.38 6.41
CA ILE A 35 -0.43 -14.98 5.53
C ILE A 35 -1.20 -13.81 6.12
N TYR A 36 -1.42 -13.79 7.44
CA TYR A 36 -2.10 -12.69 8.10
C TYR A 36 -1.31 -11.39 8.00
N GLU A 37 0.00 -11.43 8.27
CA GLU A 37 0.89 -10.26 8.13
C GLU A 37 0.92 -9.76 6.69
N LYS A 38 1.11 -10.65 5.71
CA LYS A 38 1.10 -10.28 4.28
C LYS A 38 -0.23 -9.68 3.84
N LYS A 39 -1.37 -10.19 4.32
CA LYS A 39 -2.69 -9.59 4.03
C LYS A 39 -2.84 -8.20 4.63
N LYS A 40 -2.31 -7.98 5.84
CA LYS A 40 -2.32 -6.66 6.49
C LYS A 40 -1.47 -5.67 5.71
N GLU A 41 -0.25 -6.06 5.35
CA GLU A 41 0.66 -5.26 4.53
C GLU A 41 0.03 -4.95 3.17
N GLN A 42 -0.52 -5.96 2.48
CA GLN A 42 -1.19 -5.76 1.19
C GLN A 42 -2.29 -4.70 1.30
N LYS A 43 -3.13 -4.77 2.35
CA LYS A 43 -4.18 -3.77 2.56
C LYS A 43 -3.61 -2.38 2.81
N GLU A 44 -2.54 -2.26 3.57
CA GLU A 44 -1.87 -0.98 3.81
C GLU A 44 -1.26 -0.40 2.52
N TYR A 45 -0.58 -1.23 1.72
CA TYR A 45 -0.02 -0.84 0.44
C TYR A 45 -1.10 -0.45 -0.55
N THR A 46 -2.22 -1.18 -0.65
CA THR A 46 -3.35 -0.81 -1.52
C THR A 46 -3.91 0.56 -1.14
N VAL A 47 -4.12 0.83 0.15
CA VAL A 47 -4.60 2.15 0.61
C VAL A 47 -3.59 3.25 0.31
N LYS A 48 -2.28 2.99 0.47
CA LYS A 48 -1.24 3.96 0.07
C LYS A 48 -1.26 4.22 -1.43
N LEU A 49 -1.44 3.18 -2.23
CA LEU A 49 -1.47 3.24 -3.69
C LEU A 49 -2.70 4.04 -4.17
N GLU A 50 -3.87 3.81 -3.60
CA GLU A 50 -5.08 4.63 -3.87
C GLU A 50 -4.83 6.10 -3.52
N LYS A 51 -4.30 6.39 -2.32
CA LYS A 51 -3.97 7.77 -1.93
C LYS A 51 -2.94 8.43 -2.85
N LEU A 52 -1.98 7.66 -3.36
CA LEU A 52 -0.96 8.15 -4.30
C LEU A 52 -1.58 8.43 -5.67
N LYS A 53 -2.49 7.57 -6.15
CA LYS A 53 -3.24 7.79 -7.40
C LYS A 53 -4.14 9.01 -7.29
N ASP A 54 -4.88 9.16 -6.19
CA ASP A 54 -5.74 10.33 -5.97
C ASP A 54 -4.91 11.63 -6.02
N LYS A 55 -3.72 11.62 -5.41
CA LYS A 55 -2.78 12.75 -5.47
C LYS A 55 -2.23 12.98 -6.88
N GLU A 56 -1.91 11.91 -7.61
CA GLU A 56 -1.42 11.99 -8.98
C GLU A 56 -2.49 12.62 -9.90
N ASP A 57 -3.75 12.21 -9.76
CA ASP A 57 -4.88 12.77 -10.50
C ASP A 57 -5.14 14.24 -10.12
N GLU A 58 -5.04 14.61 -8.85
CA GLU A 58 -5.14 16.00 -8.40
C GLU A 58 -4.01 16.87 -8.99
N LEU A 59 -2.78 16.35 -8.97
CA LEU A 59 -1.61 17.05 -9.50
C LEU A 59 -1.68 17.17 -11.03
N ASN A 60 -2.09 16.12 -11.74
CA ASN A 60 -2.29 16.14 -13.19
C ASN A 60 -3.39 17.11 -13.61
N ASN A 61 -4.48 17.18 -12.84
CA ASN A 61 -5.51 18.20 -13.07
C ASN A 61 -4.99 19.62 -12.84
N THR A 62 -4.13 19.81 -11.84
CA THR A 62 -3.46 21.09 -11.58
C THR A 62 -2.48 21.44 -12.70
N VAL A 63 -1.70 20.47 -13.19
CA VAL A 63 -0.78 20.64 -14.32
C VAL A 63 -1.54 20.96 -15.60
N THR A 64 -2.68 20.31 -15.84
CA THR A 64 -3.54 20.57 -17.00
C THR A 64 -4.12 21.99 -16.93
N LYS A 65 -4.58 22.42 -15.75
CA LYS A 65 -5.00 23.81 -15.52
C LYS A 65 -3.85 24.80 -15.70
N LEU A 66 -2.63 24.45 -15.28
CA LEU A 66 -1.41 25.25 -15.46
C LEU A 66 -0.86 25.21 -16.89
N GLN A 67 -1.27 24.25 -17.73
CA GLN A 67 -0.89 24.19 -19.14
C GLN A 67 -1.84 25.02 -20.02
N ASP A 68 -2.99 25.44 -19.51
CA ASP A 68 -3.86 26.36 -20.22
C ASP A 68 -3.18 27.75 -20.28
N PRO A 69 -2.78 28.23 -21.46
CA PRO A 69 -2.08 29.50 -21.61
C PRO A 69 -2.91 30.68 -21.08
N ASP A 70 -4.24 30.57 -21.08
CA ASP A 70 -5.15 31.60 -20.58
C ASP A 70 -5.14 31.65 -19.04
N TYR A 71 -5.03 30.49 -18.38
CA TYR A 71 -4.86 30.39 -16.93
C TYR A 71 -3.48 30.90 -16.47
N VAL A 72 -2.40 30.55 -17.19
CA VAL A 72 -1.05 31.07 -16.91
C VAL A 72 -0.99 32.58 -17.08
N ALA A 73 -1.58 33.11 -18.16
CA ALA A 73 -1.64 34.55 -18.40
C ALA A 73 -2.48 35.27 -17.33
N ARG A 74 -3.56 34.66 -16.83
CA ARG A 74 -4.34 35.20 -15.70
C ARG A 74 -3.55 35.17 -14.39
N TYR A 75 -2.89 34.05 -14.07
CA TYR A 75 -2.08 33.94 -12.85
C TYR A 75 -0.89 34.92 -12.85
N ALA A 76 -0.23 35.11 -14.00
CA ALA A 76 0.82 36.11 -14.17
C ALA A 76 0.31 37.55 -13.98
N ARG A 77 -0.89 37.85 -14.51
CA ARG A 77 -1.57 39.14 -14.32
C ARG A 77 -1.93 39.40 -12.86
N GLU A 78 -2.56 38.44 -12.19
CA GLU A 78 -3.06 38.59 -10.83
C GLU A 78 -1.93 38.62 -9.78
N LYS A 79 -0.93 37.75 -9.91
CA LYS A 79 0.07 37.56 -8.85
C LYS A 79 1.39 38.31 -9.08
N TYR A 80 1.73 38.55 -10.35
CA TYR A 80 3.00 39.19 -10.72
C TYR A 80 2.81 40.51 -11.46
N LEU A 81 1.56 41.00 -11.57
CA LEU A 81 1.21 42.24 -12.27
C LEU A 81 1.80 42.29 -13.69
N TYR A 82 1.86 41.14 -14.37
CA TYR A 82 2.30 41.07 -15.76
C TYR A 82 1.19 41.60 -16.66
N SER A 83 1.47 42.32 -17.75
CA SER A 83 0.44 42.75 -18.70
C SER A 83 0.85 42.44 -20.13
N LYS A 84 -0.12 42.15 -21.00
CA LYS A 84 0.13 41.92 -22.43
C LYS A 84 0.22 43.25 -23.18
N ASP A 85 0.82 43.26 -24.36
CA ASP A 85 0.82 44.43 -25.26
C ASP A 85 -0.60 44.96 -25.47
N GLY A 86 -0.87 46.16 -24.95
CA GLY A 86 -2.18 46.83 -24.96
C GLY A 86 -2.92 46.88 -23.63
N GLU A 87 -2.42 46.26 -22.55
CA GLU A 87 -3.04 46.27 -21.22
C GLU A 87 -2.31 47.24 -20.25
N ILE A 88 -3.07 48.05 -19.50
CA ILE A 88 -2.56 49.03 -18.53
C ILE A 88 -2.71 48.49 -17.11
N ILE A 89 -1.61 48.42 -16.35
CA ILE A 89 -1.62 48.01 -14.94
C ILE A 89 -1.95 49.25 -14.09
N ILE A 90 -3.17 49.30 -13.54
CA ILE A 90 -3.59 50.38 -12.62
C ILE A 90 -3.17 49.99 -11.20
N ARG A 91 -2.17 50.67 -10.66
CA ARG A 91 -1.82 50.60 -9.23
C ARG A 91 -2.53 51.74 -8.52
N ILE A 92 -3.46 51.42 -7.63
CA ILE A 92 -4.08 52.40 -6.74
C ILE A 92 -3.14 52.53 -5.53
N PRO A 93 -2.47 53.68 -5.32
CA PRO A 93 -1.73 53.92 -4.08
C PRO A 93 -2.72 54.07 -2.91
N ASP A 94 -2.34 53.59 -1.73
CA ASP A 94 -3.05 53.89 -0.48
C ASP A 94 -3.07 55.40 -0.18
#